data_AF-A0A833APK5-F1
#
_entry.id   AF-A0A833APK5-F1
#
_cell.length_a   1.000
_cell.length_b   1.000
_cell.length_c   1.000
_cell.angle_alpha   90.00
_cell.angle_beta   90.00
_cell.angle_gamma   90.00
#
_symmetry.space_group_name_H-M   'P 1'
#
loop_
_entity.id
_entity.type
_entity.pdbx_description
1 polymer ?
#
loop_
_entity_poly.entity_id
_entity_poly.type
_entity_poly.pdbx_seq_one_letter_code
_entity_poly.pdbx_strand_id
1 'polypeptide(L)'
;MNILRFKRPTGLIFIIFCFVLLTAITSLQANSHHNGGNQYSWPDSLTIQTFTGIVIVDSTFFHPSYFIDSNGDGTAEYQLMFGPWWYTPDNGAEWPRQDESVTIVGAISSMKTNQGFEQVIVFEINGLKWRESIAVGGHGWNMDRFWEKNGDTLTVTGKVFEDTTYFYPIFFLILT
;
A
#
# COMPACT_ATOMS: atom_id res chain seq x y z
N MET A 1 19.88 21.51 -62.62
CA MET A 1 19.25 20.81 -61.49
C MET A 1 20.34 20.57 -60.43
N ASN A 2 20.40 21.43 -59.41
CA ASN A 2 21.48 21.39 -58.40
C ASN A 2 21.05 20.55 -57.20
N ILE A 3 21.77 19.46 -56.96
CA ILE A 3 21.53 18.56 -55.82
C ILE A 3 22.29 19.13 -54.61
N LEU A 4 21.54 19.60 -53.59
CA LEU A 4 22.10 20.03 -52.32
C LEU A 4 22.67 18.82 -51.56
N ARG A 5 24.00 18.72 -51.50
CA ARG A 5 24.69 17.75 -50.64
C ARG A 5 24.82 18.31 -49.22
N PHE A 6 24.01 17.78 -48.30
CA PHE A 6 24.20 18.04 -46.88
C PHE A 6 25.51 17.39 -46.41
N LYS A 7 26.45 18.22 -45.94
CA LYS A 7 27.70 17.78 -45.33
C LYS A 7 27.35 17.10 -44.00
N ARG A 8 27.70 15.82 -43.84
CA ARG A 8 27.47 15.09 -42.58
C ARG A 8 28.18 15.84 -41.45
N PRO A 9 27.52 16.09 -40.30
CA PRO A 9 28.17 16.74 -39.17
C PRO A 9 29.38 15.93 -38.75
N THR A 10 30.53 16.60 -38.63
CA THR A 10 31.78 16.03 -38.16
C THR A 10 31.57 15.41 -36.78
N GLY A 11 32.08 14.18 -36.56
CA GLY A 11 31.70 13.31 -35.44
C GLY A 11 31.75 13.94 -34.03
N LEU A 12 32.51 15.01 -33.83
CA LEU A 12 32.54 15.78 -32.58
C LEU A 12 31.18 16.40 -32.21
N ILE A 13 30.42 16.90 -33.19
CA ILE A 13 29.09 17.51 -32.95
C ILE A 13 28.08 16.43 -32.54
N PHE A 14 28.19 15.23 -33.12
CA PHE A 14 27.33 14.10 -32.79
C PHE A 14 27.60 13.58 -31.37
N ILE A 15 28.87 13.51 -30.97
CA ILE A 15 29.27 13.09 -29.62
C ILE A 15 28.77 14.07 -28.55
N ILE A 16 28.91 15.38 -28.78
CA ILE A 16 28.40 16.40 -27.85
C ILE A 16 26.87 16.31 -27.72
N PHE A 17 26.15 16.11 -28.84
CA PHE A 17 24.70 15.94 -28.82
C PHE A 17 24.28 14.69 -28.03
N CYS A 18 24.96 13.55 -28.22
CA CYS A 18 24.72 12.35 -27.43
C CYS A 18 25.02 12.53 -25.94
N PHE A 19 26.07 13.27 -25.60
CA PHE A 19 26.44 13.50 -24.19
C PHE A 19 25.43 14.43 -23.48
N VAL A 20 24.95 15.48 -24.16
CA VAL A 20 23.89 16.37 -23.65
C VAL A 20 22.57 15.60 -23.48
N LEU A 21 22.22 14.75 -24.45
CA LEU A 21 21.02 13.90 -24.38
C LEU A 21 21.11 12.89 -23.22
N LEU A 22 22.28 12.30 -22.99
CA LEU A 22 22.50 11.34 -21.89
C LEU A 22 22.40 12.01 -20.51
N THR A 23 22.92 13.23 -20.35
CA THR A 23 22.80 13.98 -19.09
C THR A 23 21.36 14.42 -18.80
N ALA A 24 20.58 14.75 -19.83
CA ALA A 24 19.18 15.14 -19.67
C ALA A 24 18.30 13.97 -19.18
N ILE A 25 18.62 12.72 -19.59
CA ILE A 25 17.90 11.52 -19.14
C ILE A 25 18.23 11.21 -17.67
N THR A 26 19.48 11.42 -17.23
CA THR A 26 19.87 11.18 -15.83
C THR A 26 19.27 12.19 -14.84
N SER A 27 19.00 13.43 -15.27
CA SER A 27 18.35 14.43 -14.41
C SER A 27 16.84 14.18 -14.20
N LEU A 28 16.21 13.36 -15.04
CA LEU A 28 14.81 12.96 -14.88
C LEU A 28 14.63 11.86 -13.80
N GLN A 29 15.67 11.08 -13.49
CA GLN A 29 15.61 10.07 -12.44
C GLN A 29 16.10 10.56 -11.06
N ALA A 30 16.90 11.64 -11.01
CA ALA A 30 17.47 12.12 -9.75
C ALA A 30 16.46 12.89 -8.86
N ASN A 31 15.34 13.38 -9.41
CA ASN A 31 14.32 14.09 -8.65
C ASN A 31 13.15 13.21 -8.17
N SER A 32 13.17 11.90 -8.45
CA SER A 32 12.09 10.99 -8.08
C SER A 32 12.25 10.35 -6.70
N HIS A 33 13.32 10.66 -5.96
CA HIS A 33 13.67 9.96 -4.71
C HIS A 33 13.53 10.81 -3.42
N HIS A 34 13.10 12.07 -3.51
CA HIS A 34 13.03 12.97 -2.34
C HIS A 34 11.69 13.70 -2.13
N ASN A 35 10.61 13.28 -2.81
CA ASN A 35 9.26 13.78 -2.53
C ASN A 35 8.49 12.80 -1.62
N GLY A 36 9.07 12.45 -0.47
CA GLY A 36 8.37 11.79 0.65
C GLY A 36 7.35 12.70 1.34
N GLY A 37 6.71 13.59 0.58
CA GLY A 37 5.69 14.51 1.04
C GLY A 37 4.37 13.76 1.18
N ASN A 38 4.07 13.35 2.41
CA ASN A 38 2.71 13.31 2.96
C ASN A 38 1.62 12.74 2.03
N GLN A 39 1.83 11.55 1.46
CA GLN A 39 0.77 10.84 0.73
C GLN A 39 -0.15 10.03 1.65
N TYR A 40 0.07 10.04 2.97
CA TYR A 40 -0.80 9.40 3.97
C TYR A 40 -1.97 10.29 4.41
N SER A 41 -2.47 11.15 3.52
CA SER A 41 -3.73 11.85 3.76
C SER A 41 -4.86 10.85 3.59
N TRP A 42 -5.11 10.08 4.65
CA TRP A 42 -6.32 9.28 4.75
C TRP A 42 -7.52 10.22 4.54
N PRO A 43 -8.50 9.86 3.70
CA PRO A 43 -9.63 10.73 3.48
C PRO A 43 -10.32 11.02 4.81
N ASP A 44 -10.71 12.28 5.01
CA ASP A 44 -11.39 12.76 6.24
C ASP A 44 -12.70 11.99 6.51
N SER A 45 -13.21 11.23 5.54
CA SER A 45 -14.26 10.24 5.72
C SER A 45 -13.89 8.89 5.08
N LEU A 46 -13.95 7.82 5.87
CA LEU A 46 -13.92 6.44 5.40
C LEU A 46 -15.36 5.94 5.29
N THR A 47 -15.81 5.65 4.07
CA THR A 47 -17.11 5.02 3.86
C THR A 47 -16.97 3.51 4.06
N ILE A 48 -17.52 3.01 5.17
CA ILE A 48 -17.60 1.57 5.43
C ILE A 48 -18.65 0.96 4.50
N GLN A 49 -18.26 -0.09 3.78
CA GLN A 49 -19.09 -0.82 2.85
C GLN A 49 -18.92 -2.33 3.06
N THR A 50 -19.89 -3.09 2.57
CA THR A 50 -19.82 -4.55 2.51
C THR A 50 -19.53 -4.98 1.09
N PHE A 51 -18.56 -5.87 0.92
CA PHE A 51 -18.14 -6.44 -0.35
C PHE A 51 -18.36 -7.95 -0.29
N THR A 52 -19.02 -8.52 -1.29
CA THR A 52 -19.15 -9.97 -1.43
C THR A 52 -18.57 -10.35 -2.77
N GLY A 53 -17.74 -11.39 -2.80
CA GLY A 53 -17.08 -11.81 -4.02
C GLY A 53 -16.20 -13.04 -3.84
N ILE A 54 -15.49 -13.39 -4.90
CA ILE A 54 -14.48 -14.44 -4.94
C ILE A 54 -13.10 -13.83 -4.71
N VAL A 55 -12.29 -14.45 -3.85
CA VAL A 55 -10.93 -13.99 -3.58
C VAL A 55 -9.96 -14.45 -4.67
N ILE A 56 -9.15 -13.50 -5.13
CA ILE A 56 -7.99 -13.77 -5.98
C ILE A 56 -6.73 -13.48 -5.15
N VAL A 57 -5.83 -14.46 -5.08
CA VAL A 57 -4.58 -14.41 -4.33
C VAL A 57 -3.41 -14.37 -5.31
N ASP A 58 -2.72 -13.23 -5.36
CA ASP A 58 -1.47 -13.08 -6.09
C ASP A 58 -0.30 -13.41 -5.17
N SER A 59 0.30 -14.58 -5.37
CA SER A 59 1.45 -15.08 -4.61
C SER A 59 2.81 -14.82 -5.29
N THR A 60 2.84 -13.99 -6.34
CA THR A 60 4.09 -13.67 -7.06
C THR A 60 5.05 -12.81 -6.23
N PHE A 61 4.53 -12.08 -5.24
CA PHE A 61 5.31 -11.29 -4.30
C PHE A 61 5.72 -12.11 -3.07
N PHE A 62 6.72 -11.61 -2.33
CA PHE A 62 7.20 -12.25 -1.10
C PHE A 62 6.10 -12.43 -0.04
N HIS A 63 5.10 -11.53 -0.03
CA HIS A 63 3.87 -11.69 0.72
C HIS A 63 2.69 -11.67 -0.26
N PRO A 64 1.75 -12.64 -0.17
CA PRO A 64 0.61 -12.67 -1.06
C PRO A 64 -0.21 -11.37 -0.99
N SER A 65 -0.63 -10.89 -2.15
CA SER A 65 -1.64 -9.83 -2.26
C SER A 65 -3.00 -10.45 -2.47
N TYR A 66 -4.02 -9.86 -1.86
CA TYR A 66 -5.39 -10.37 -1.89
C TYR A 66 -6.27 -9.38 -2.63
N PHE A 67 -7.16 -9.89 -3.45
CA PHE A 67 -8.10 -9.11 -4.23
C PHE A 67 -9.49 -9.75 -4.15
N ILE A 68 -10.51 -8.99 -4.51
CA ILE A 68 -11.88 -9.48 -4.60
C ILE A 68 -12.44 -9.22 -5.99
N ASP A 69 -13.00 -10.26 -6.59
CA ASP A 69 -13.88 -10.23 -7.76
C ASP A 69 -15.33 -10.30 -7.23
N SER A 70 -15.97 -9.14 -7.20
CA SER A 70 -17.32 -8.91 -6.69
C SER A 70 -18.42 -9.18 -7.71
N ASN A 71 -18.09 -9.29 -9.00
CA ASN A 71 -19.05 -9.45 -10.08
C ASN A 71 -19.02 -10.85 -10.74
N GLY A 72 -17.98 -11.63 -10.47
CA GLY A 72 -17.77 -13.00 -10.96
C GLY A 72 -17.26 -13.10 -12.40
N ASP A 73 -16.64 -12.06 -12.94
CA ASP A 73 -16.11 -12.03 -14.31
C ASP A 73 -14.65 -12.53 -14.44
N GLY A 74 -14.02 -12.85 -13.32
CA GLY A 74 -12.63 -13.28 -13.23
C GLY A 74 -11.62 -12.14 -13.12
N THR A 75 -12.08 -10.90 -13.00
CA THR A 75 -11.25 -9.70 -12.82
C THR A 75 -11.42 -9.16 -11.41
N ALA A 76 -10.33 -8.78 -10.76
CA ALA A 76 -10.39 -8.09 -9.47
C ALA A 76 -10.94 -6.67 -9.62
N GLU A 77 -11.82 -6.23 -8.73
CA GLU A 77 -12.18 -4.80 -8.61
C GLU A 77 -11.35 -4.07 -7.55
N TYR A 78 -11.07 -4.74 -6.43
CA TYR A 78 -10.41 -4.13 -5.28
C TYR A 78 -9.26 -4.99 -4.76
N GLN A 79 -8.22 -4.32 -4.25
CA GLN A 79 -7.19 -4.98 -3.43
C GLN A 79 -7.62 -4.94 -1.95
N LEU A 80 -7.53 -6.08 -1.27
CA LEU A 80 -7.83 -6.20 0.15
C LEU A 80 -6.58 -5.91 1.00
N MET A 81 -6.69 -4.96 1.92
CA MET A 81 -5.65 -4.57 2.87
C MET A 81 -5.93 -5.13 4.26
N PHE A 82 -5.39 -6.31 4.51
CA PHE A 82 -5.45 -6.99 5.82
C PHE A 82 -4.44 -6.43 6.84
N GLY A 83 -3.46 -5.63 6.40
CA GLY A 83 -2.38 -5.12 7.25
C GLY A 83 -1.09 -5.92 7.06
N PRO A 84 -0.19 -5.92 8.05
CA PRO A 84 1.06 -6.68 7.99
C PRO A 84 0.81 -8.18 7.81
N TRP A 85 1.67 -8.84 7.06
CA TRP A 85 1.56 -10.27 6.75
C TRP A 85 1.63 -11.18 7.99
N TRP A 86 2.22 -10.72 9.09
CA TRP A 86 2.31 -11.44 10.36
C TRP A 86 1.08 -11.23 11.25
N TYR A 87 0.16 -10.34 10.90
CA TYR A 87 -1.02 -10.11 11.69
C TYR A 87 -2.03 -11.24 11.50
N THR A 88 -2.58 -11.72 12.60
CA THR A 88 -3.71 -12.63 12.65
C THR A 88 -4.48 -12.33 13.93
N PRO A 89 -5.81 -12.15 13.88
CA PRO A 89 -6.60 -11.89 15.08
C PRO A 89 -6.81 -13.18 15.90
N ASP A 90 -6.88 -13.05 17.22
CA ASP A 90 -7.05 -14.17 18.16
C ASP A 90 -8.49 -14.77 18.20
N ASN A 91 -9.33 -14.44 17.22
CA ASN A 91 -10.75 -14.83 17.18
C ASN A 91 -11.09 -15.86 16.10
N GLY A 92 -10.07 -16.45 15.45
CA GLY A 92 -10.25 -17.49 14.43
C GLY A 92 -10.59 -16.96 13.03
N ALA A 93 -10.57 -15.63 12.80
CA ALA A 93 -10.58 -15.15 11.42
C ALA A 93 -9.27 -15.55 10.73
N GLU A 94 -9.40 -16.19 9.57
CA GLU A 94 -8.26 -16.63 8.76
C GLU A 94 -8.12 -15.76 7.51
N TRP A 95 -6.91 -15.71 6.96
CA TRP A 95 -6.69 -15.18 5.62
C TRP A 95 -7.50 -16.00 4.60
N PRO A 96 -8.25 -15.35 3.68
CA PRO A 96 -9.04 -16.08 2.69
C PRO A 96 -8.17 -16.90 1.73
N ARG A 97 -8.71 -17.98 1.19
CA ARG A 97 -8.03 -18.83 0.20
C ARG A 97 -8.35 -18.37 -1.22
N GLN A 98 -7.50 -18.77 -2.17
CA GLN A 98 -7.78 -18.62 -3.60
C GLN A 98 -9.14 -19.24 -3.94
N ASP A 99 -9.93 -18.52 -4.73
CA ASP A 99 -11.27 -18.90 -5.19
C ASP A 99 -12.32 -19.05 -4.07
N GLU A 100 -12.02 -18.60 -2.84
CA GLU A 100 -12.97 -18.61 -1.74
C GLU A 100 -13.99 -17.48 -1.90
N SER A 101 -15.28 -17.78 -1.69
CA SER A 101 -16.31 -16.76 -1.58
C SER A 101 -16.32 -16.17 -0.17
N VAL A 102 -16.16 -14.86 -0.07
CA VAL A 102 -16.11 -14.15 1.21
C VAL A 102 -17.05 -12.94 1.24
N THR A 103 -17.46 -12.57 2.46
CA THR A 103 -18.07 -11.27 2.75
C THR A 103 -17.12 -10.44 3.58
N ILE A 104 -16.70 -9.28 3.06
CA ILE A 104 -15.79 -8.34 3.69
C ILE A 104 -16.56 -7.11 4.12
N VAL A 105 -16.38 -6.68 5.38
CA VAL A 105 -16.74 -5.32 5.82
C VAL A 105 -15.46 -4.50 5.87
N GLY A 106 -15.42 -3.38 5.17
CA GLY A 106 -14.22 -2.57 5.06
C GLY A 106 -14.47 -1.17 4.56
N ALA A 107 -13.43 -0.33 4.54
CA ALA A 107 -13.50 1.01 3.97
C ALA A 107 -12.66 1.13 2.72
N ILE A 108 -13.16 1.84 1.71
CA ILE A 108 -12.41 2.15 0.50
C ILE A 108 -11.42 3.29 0.79
N SER A 109 -10.15 3.05 0.49
CA SER A 109 -9.15 4.10 0.38
C SER A 109 -9.22 4.72 -1.01
N SER A 110 -9.24 6.04 -1.07
CA SER A 110 -9.11 6.78 -2.34
C SER A 110 -7.72 6.65 -2.98
N MET A 111 -6.76 6.11 -2.24
CA MET A 111 -5.44 5.78 -2.76
C MET A 111 -5.51 4.53 -3.63
N LYS A 112 -5.04 4.65 -4.87
CA LYS A 112 -4.89 3.52 -5.77
C LYS A 112 -3.49 2.92 -5.61
N THR A 113 -3.41 1.60 -5.78
CA THR A 113 -2.14 0.89 -5.91
C THR A 113 -1.39 1.33 -7.17
N ASN A 114 -0.12 0.94 -7.29
CA ASN A 114 0.64 1.10 -8.54
C ASN A 114 -0.01 0.37 -9.73
N GLN A 115 -0.85 -0.63 -9.46
CA GLN A 115 -1.60 -1.39 -10.46
C GLN A 115 -2.99 -0.78 -10.75
N GLY A 116 -3.36 0.34 -10.11
CA GLY A 116 -4.60 1.07 -10.36
C GLY A 116 -5.82 0.60 -9.54
N PHE A 117 -5.67 -0.45 -8.73
CA PHE A 117 -6.74 -0.92 -7.85
C PHE A 117 -7.01 0.04 -6.70
N GLU A 118 -8.29 0.23 -6.37
CA GLU A 118 -8.70 0.81 -5.09
C GLU A 118 -8.47 -0.21 -3.98
N GLN A 119 -8.18 0.29 -2.78
CA GLN A 119 -7.83 -0.56 -1.66
C GLN A 119 -8.98 -0.61 -0.66
N VAL A 120 -9.43 -1.80 -0.29
CA VAL A 120 -10.40 -2.04 0.76
C VAL A 120 -9.65 -2.43 2.02
N ILE A 121 -9.73 -1.56 3.01
CA ILE A 121 -9.21 -1.80 4.33
C ILE A 121 -10.15 -2.75 5.07
N VAL A 122 -9.67 -3.94 5.39
CA VAL A 122 -10.53 -5.00 5.93
C VAL A 122 -10.72 -4.84 7.44
N PHE A 123 -11.98 -4.79 7.87
CA PHE A 123 -12.39 -4.77 9.28
C PHE A 123 -13.03 -6.10 9.71
N GLU A 124 -13.79 -6.75 8.83
CA GLU A 124 -14.41 -8.06 9.10
C GLU A 124 -14.35 -8.96 7.87
N ILE A 125 -14.21 -10.26 8.10
CA ILE A 125 -14.26 -11.32 7.09
C ILE A 125 -15.27 -12.36 7.57
N ASN A 126 -16.28 -12.66 6.76
CA ASN A 126 -17.28 -13.69 7.05
C ASN A 126 -17.94 -13.51 8.44
N GLY A 127 -18.15 -12.25 8.86
CA GLY A 127 -18.73 -11.89 10.15
C GLY A 127 -17.77 -12.00 11.35
N LEU A 128 -16.51 -12.38 11.12
CA LEU A 128 -15.46 -12.36 12.15
C LEU A 128 -14.66 -11.07 12.03
N LYS A 129 -14.40 -10.43 13.17
CA LYS A 129 -13.64 -9.18 13.20
C LYS A 129 -12.17 -9.45 12.83
N TRP A 130 -11.69 -8.84 11.76
CA TRP A 130 -10.27 -8.84 11.42
C TRP A 130 -9.52 -7.81 12.24
N ARG A 131 -10.04 -6.58 12.32
CA ARG A 131 -9.48 -5.48 13.14
C ARG A 131 -10.56 -4.45 13.46
N GLU A 132 -10.33 -3.59 14.42
CA GLU A 132 -11.28 -2.52 14.74
C GLU A 132 -11.47 -1.55 13.55
N SER A 133 -12.73 -1.14 13.33
CA SER A 133 -13.01 -0.07 12.39
C SER A 133 -12.53 1.24 13.01
N ILE A 134 -11.59 1.89 12.34
CA ILE A 134 -11.04 3.14 12.87
C ILE A 134 -12.01 4.25 12.47
N ALA A 135 -12.68 4.84 13.45
CA ALA A 135 -13.61 5.96 13.22
C ALA A 135 -12.91 7.26 12.76
N VAL A 136 -11.57 7.33 12.84
CA VAL A 136 -10.80 8.53 12.54
C VAL A 136 -9.49 8.15 11.85
N GLY A 137 -9.14 8.91 10.80
CA GLY A 137 -8.02 8.69 9.88
C GLY A 137 -6.78 8.00 10.43
N GLY A 138 -6.41 6.90 9.78
CA GLY A 138 -5.06 6.81 9.25
C GLY A 138 -3.89 6.39 10.12
N HIS A 139 -4.06 5.58 11.16
CA HIS A 139 -2.89 5.17 11.97
C HIS A 139 -2.85 3.68 12.38
N GLY A 140 -3.65 2.81 11.74
CA GLY A 140 -3.84 1.43 12.22
C GLY A 140 -2.64 0.47 12.14
N TRP A 141 -1.60 0.78 11.34
CA TRP A 141 -0.44 -0.10 11.17
C TRP A 141 0.89 0.62 10.97
N ASN A 142 0.87 1.83 10.38
CA ASN A 142 2.05 2.68 10.22
C ASN A 142 2.17 3.59 11.44
N MET A 143 2.66 3.04 12.56
CA MET A 143 3.51 3.61 13.64
C MET A 143 3.42 5.09 14.10
N ASP A 144 2.61 5.95 13.49
CA ASP A 144 2.43 7.30 13.97
C ASP A 144 1.52 7.23 15.19
N ARG A 145 2.13 7.62 16.30
CA ARG A 145 1.57 7.56 17.64
C ARG A 145 0.43 8.57 17.73
N PHE A 146 -0.78 8.18 17.33
CA PHE A 146 -1.95 9.06 17.39
C PHE A 146 -2.22 9.58 18.83
N TRP A 147 -1.76 8.85 19.86
CA TRP A 147 -1.81 9.30 21.25
C TRP A 147 -0.88 10.48 21.56
N GLU A 148 0.21 10.67 20.80
CA GLU A 148 1.12 11.82 21.01
C GLU A 148 0.53 13.13 20.52
N LYS A 149 -0.38 13.11 19.53
CA LYS A 149 -0.89 14.35 18.91
C LYS A 149 -1.95 15.07 19.76
N ASN A 150 -2.56 14.38 20.71
CA ASN A 150 -3.62 14.93 21.57
C ASN A 150 -3.18 15.16 23.03
N GLY A 151 -1.96 14.79 23.41
CA GLY A 151 -1.51 14.86 24.81
C GLY A 151 -2.26 13.91 25.74
N ASP A 152 -2.94 12.91 25.17
CA ASP A 152 -3.69 11.91 25.92
C ASP A 152 -2.69 10.97 26.62
N THR A 153 -2.68 10.99 27.95
CA THR A 153 -1.87 10.07 28.74
C THR A 153 -2.64 8.77 28.92
N LEU A 154 -2.34 7.77 28.09
CA LEU A 154 -2.86 6.42 28.27
C LEU A 154 -1.93 5.66 29.23
N THR A 155 -2.38 5.43 30.47
CA THR A 155 -1.66 4.52 31.38
C THR A 155 -2.12 3.10 31.09
N VAL A 156 -1.24 2.30 30.49
CA VAL A 156 -1.49 0.89 30.22
C VAL A 156 -0.52 0.05 31.04
N THR A 157 -1.04 -0.93 31.76
CA THR A 157 -0.21 -1.89 32.52
C THR A 157 -0.14 -3.18 31.70
N GLY A 158 1.07 -3.62 31.37
CA GLY A 158 1.29 -4.81 30.55
C GLY A 158 2.76 -5.17 30.46
N LYS A 159 3.06 -6.25 29.73
CA LYS A 159 4.44 -6.66 29.46
C LYS A 159 4.88 -6.08 28.12
N VAL A 160 5.97 -5.32 28.13
CA VAL A 160 6.58 -4.79 26.90
C VAL A 160 7.31 -5.93 26.17
N PHE A 161 7.01 -6.09 24.89
CA PHE A 161 7.70 -6.99 23.97
C PHE A 161 8.44 -6.15 22.93
N GLU A 162 9.74 -6.36 22.82
CA GLU A 162 10.58 -5.70 21.81
C GLU A 162 10.81 -6.67 20.66
N ASP A 163 10.43 -6.24 19.45
CA ASP A 163 10.68 -6.94 18.21
C ASP A 163 11.79 -6.25 17.43
N THR A 164 12.89 -6.97 17.25
CA THR A 164 14.07 -6.49 16.54
C THR A 164 14.19 -7.06 15.12
N THR A 165 13.12 -7.65 14.57
CA THR A 165 13.13 -8.22 13.21
C THR A 165 13.13 -7.18 12.10
N TYR A 166 12.83 -5.92 12.43
CA TYR A 166 12.82 -4.78 11.51
C TYR A 166 14.08 -3.91 11.61
N PHE A 167 14.25 -2.98 10.66
CA PHE A 167 15.37 -2.04 10.62
C PHE A 167 15.47 -1.11 11.86
N TYR A 168 14.44 -1.10 12.71
CA TYR A 168 14.41 -0.43 14.01
C TYR A 168 13.57 -1.27 15.00
N PRO A 169 13.89 -1.24 16.30
CA PRO A 169 13.11 -1.94 17.32
C PRO A 169 11.66 -1.46 17.35
N ILE A 170 10.73 -2.42 17.37
CA ILE A 170 9.30 -2.18 17.52
C ILE A 170 8.89 -2.64 18.91
N PHE A 171 8.21 -1.77 19.66
CA PHE A 171 7.72 -2.11 20.99
C PHE A 171 6.22 -2.40 20.93
N PHE A 172 5.84 -3.58 21.38
CA PHE A 172 4.47 -3.99 21.57
C PHE A 172 4.16 -4.03 23.06
N LEU A 173 2.91 -3.72 23.42
CA LEU A 173 2.44 -3.92 24.77
C LEU A 173 1.44 -5.08 24.78
N ILE A 174 1.80 -6.15 25.49
CA ILE A 174 0.90 -7.27 25.71
C ILE A 174 0.08 -6.96 26.96
N LEU A 175 -1.23 -6.77 26.77
CA LEU A 175 -2.18 -6.59 27.87
C LEU A 175 -2.33 -7.93 28.61
N THR A 176 -2.27 -7.88 29.95
CA THR A 176 -2.51 -9.03 30.83
C THR A 176 -3.88 -8.95 31.47
#